data_AF-A0A7C6ZPB0-F1
#
_entry.id   AF-A0A7C6ZPB0-F1
#
_cell.length_a   1.000
_cell.length_b   1.000
_cell.length_c   1.000
_cell.angle_alpha   90.00
_cell.angle_beta   90.00
_cell.angle_gamma   90.00
#
_symmetry.space_group_name_H-M   'P 1'
#
loop_
_entity.id
_entity.type
_entity.pdbx_description
1 polymer ?
#
loop_
_entity_poly.entity_id
_entity_poly.type
_entity_poly.pdbx_seq_one_letter_code
_entity_poly.pdbx_strand_id
1 'polypeptide(L)'
;MPPATEVSLFHLPTYIFQLINFLVLYLVLRHVFFGPVSQYLERRRRHIADSLKSAEDKLREAEKSRADLASEVEAARRRAREIVSEAGAVARDLKDKALAKARDEAEAMVSRARDQVEAEIASARDRLKSQALEVALALAGRILEREIKPEDDQRLIDEVTARLEERNQEMGEAPK
;
A
#
# COMPACT_ATOMS: atom_id res chain seq x y z
N MET A 1 66.57 79.96 -58.90
CA MET A 1 65.54 79.62 -59.90
C MET A 1 66.21 79.39 -61.24
N PRO A 2 66.22 78.15 -61.74
CA PRO A 2 66.24 77.88 -63.16
C PRO A 2 64.95 77.17 -63.64
N PRO A 3 64.61 77.35 -64.93
CA PRO A 3 63.26 77.22 -65.48
C PRO A 3 62.85 75.79 -65.86
N ALA A 4 61.55 75.69 -66.11
CA ALA A 4 60.76 74.49 -66.31
C ALA A 4 61.07 73.71 -67.61
N THR A 5 60.97 72.38 -67.47
CA THR A 5 60.37 71.44 -68.41
C THR A 5 60.86 71.43 -69.86
N GLU A 6 61.79 70.51 -70.13
CA GLU A 6 61.59 69.55 -71.22
C GLU A 6 61.37 68.17 -70.59
N VAL A 7 60.09 67.86 -70.32
CA VAL A 7 59.67 66.51 -69.90
C VAL A 7 59.86 65.62 -71.12
N SER A 8 60.96 64.90 -71.10
CA SER A 8 61.44 64.09 -72.21
C SER A 8 60.40 63.02 -72.54
N LEU A 9 60.08 62.94 -73.82
CA LEU A 9 59.13 62.05 -74.48
C LEU A 9 59.53 60.55 -74.43
N PHE A 10 60.29 60.10 -73.42
CA PHE A 10 60.86 58.75 -73.33
C PHE A 10 60.70 58.07 -71.95
N HIS A 11 59.62 58.37 -71.22
CA HIS A 11 59.23 57.61 -70.02
C HIS A 11 58.27 56.44 -70.30
N LEU A 12 57.97 56.14 -71.57
CA LEU A 12 57.14 55.00 -71.98
C LEU A 12 57.61 53.66 -71.37
N PRO A 13 58.92 53.32 -71.34
CA PRO A 13 59.38 52.10 -70.70
C PRO A 13 59.08 52.08 -69.19
N THR A 14 59.27 53.20 -68.49
CA THR A 14 58.99 53.33 -67.05
C THR A 14 57.52 53.14 -66.75
N TYR A 15 56.62 53.73 -67.55
CA TYR A 15 55.17 53.53 -67.39
C TYR A 15 54.74 52.09 -67.71
N ILE A 16 55.36 51.44 -68.70
CA ILE A 16 55.10 50.03 -69.01
C ILE A 16 55.56 49.12 -67.86
N PHE A 17 56.75 49.36 -67.30
CA PHE A 17 57.24 48.62 -66.12
C PHE A 17 56.36 48.87 -64.89
N GLN A 18 55.91 50.11 -64.66
CA GLN A 18 54.96 50.44 -63.59
C GLN A 18 53.63 49.70 -63.77
N LEU A 19 53.12 49.63 -65.01
CA LEU A 19 51.88 48.92 -65.33
C LEU A 19 52.02 47.42 -65.11
N ILE A 20 53.14 46.82 -65.54
CA ILE A 20 53.44 45.40 -65.29
C ILE A 20 53.54 45.15 -63.79
N ASN A 21 54.25 45.99 -63.04
CA ASN A 21 54.36 45.86 -61.58
C ASN A 21 53.00 45.96 -60.89
N PHE A 22 52.16 46.92 -61.30
CA PHE A 22 50.80 47.06 -60.81
C PHE A 22 49.95 45.83 -61.15
N LEU A 23 50.07 45.28 -62.37
CA LEU A 23 49.32 44.12 -62.80
C LEU A 23 49.72 42.86 -62.04
N VAL A 24 51.03 42.66 -61.83
CA VAL A 24 51.56 41.57 -60.99
C VAL A 24 51.07 41.72 -59.56
N LEU A 25 51.15 42.91 -58.98
CA LEU A 25 50.64 43.18 -57.63
C LEU A 25 49.12 42.92 -57.54
N TYR A 26 48.35 43.36 -58.55
CA TYR A 26 46.91 43.13 -58.63
C TYR A 26 46.58 41.63 -58.72
N LEU A 27 47.31 40.86 -59.53
CA LEU A 27 47.12 39.41 -59.66
C LEU A 27 47.44 38.69 -58.35
N VAL A 28 48.52 39.06 -57.68
CA VAL A 28 48.89 38.51 -56.37
C VAL A 28 47.83 38.88 -55.34
N LEU A 29 47.40 40.13 -55.28
CA LEU A 29 46.38 40.60 -54.33
C LEU A 29 45.04 39.90 -54.58
N ARG A 30 44.63 39.77 -55.85
CA ARG A 30 43.42 39.03 -56.25
C ARG A 30 43.50 37.57 -55.82
N HIS A 31 44.61 36.90 -56.06
CA HIS A 31 44.73 35.49 -55.69
C HIS A 31 44.76 35.29 -54.17
N VAL A 32 45.46 36.18 -53.44
CA VAL A 32 45.65 36.07 -52.00
C VAL A 32 44.44 36.55 -51.19
N PHE A 33 43.68 37.56 -51.63
CA PHE A 33 42.55 38.11 -50.85
C PHE A 33 41.22 37.42 -51.11
N PHE A 34 40.93 37.00 -52.36
CA PHE A 34 39.60 36.45 -52.68
C PHE A 34 39.32 35.14 -51.94
N GLY A 35 40.33 34.28 -51.73
CA GLY A 35 40.19 33.03 -51.00
C GLY A 35 39.82 33.24 -49.52
N PRO A 36 40.69 33.89 -48.70
CA PRO A 36 40.45 34.10 -47.28
C PRO A 36 39.19 34.93 -46.97
N VAL A 37 38.90 35.97 -47.77
CA VAL A 37 37.72 36.82 -47.54
C VAL A 37 36.42 36.06 -47.82
N SER A 38 36.36 35.31 -48.93
CA SER A 38 35.18 34.48 -49.25
C SER A 38 34.98 33.40 -48.20
N GLN A 39 36.06 32.72 -47.77
CA GLN A 39 35.98 31.72 -46.71
C GLN A 39 35.51 32.30 -45.37
N TYR A 40 35.97 33.49 -44.99
CA TYR A 40 35.53 34.14 -43.76
C TYR A 40 34.04 34.49 -43.79
N LEU A 41 33.56 35.06 -44.90
CA LEU A 41 32.14 35.37 -45.09
C LEU A 41 31.27 34.11 -45.07
N GLU A 42 31.70 33.04 -45.74
CA GLU A 42 31.00 31.76 -45.76
C GLU A 42 30.98 31.12 -44.37
N ARG A 43 32.10 31.13 -43.63
CA ARG A 43 32.16 30.65 -42.24
C ARG A 43 31.20 31.44 -41.34
N ARG A 44 31.18 32.77 -41.47
CA ARG A 44 30.26 33.62 -40.70
C ARG A 44 28.80 33.32 -41.04
N ARG A 45 28.48 33.16 -42.32
CA ARG A 45 27.13 32.79 -42.78
C ARG A 45 26.70 31.44 -42.20
N ARG A 46 27.56 30.42 -42.29
CA ARG A 46 27.29 29.09 -41.71
C ARG A 46 27.11 29.14 -40.22
N HIS A 47 28.00 29.81 -39.50
CA HIS A 47 27.90 29.95 -38.04
C HIS A 47 26.57 30.59 -37.61
N ILE A 48 26.11 31.63 -38.31
CA ILE A 48 24.83 32.28 -38.03
C ILE A 48 23.66 31.33 -38.33
N ALA A 49 23.68 30.66 -39.49
CA ALA A 49 22.65 29.71 -39.88
C ALA A 49 22.55 28.53 -38.90
N ASP A 50 23.69 27.96 -38.50
CA ASP A 50 23.77 26.86 -37.54
C ASP A 50 23.31 27.29 -36.16
N SER A 51 23.68 28.50 -35.73
CA SER A 51 23.25 29.06 -34.44
C SER A 51 21.73 29.29 -34.41
N LEU A 52 21.16 29.83 -35.50
CA LEU A 52 19.72 30.05 -35.61
C LEU A 52 18.96 28.72 -35.64
N LYS A 53 19.43 27.76 -36.45
CA LYS A 53 18.85 26.42 -36.49
C LYS A 53 18.91 25.72 -35.14
N SER A 54 20.05 25.79 -34.45
CA SER A 54 20.19 25.21 -33.11
C SER A 54 19.26 25.88 -32.10
N ALA A 55 19.05 27.20 -32.20
CA ALA A 55 18.09 27.90 -31.34
C ALA A 55 16.65 27.46 -31.61
N GLU A 56 16.25 27.34 -32.88
CA GLU A 56 14.92 26.85 -33.27
C GLU A 56 14.69 25.39 -32.81
N ASP A 57 15.67 24.52 -33.00
CA ASP A 57 15.57 23.11 -32.59
C ASP A 57 15.46 23.00 -31.06
N LYS A 58 16.24 23.79 -30.30
CA LYS A 58 16.14 23.84 -28.83
C LYS A 58 14.80 24.38 -28.35
N LEU A 59 14.24 25.39 -29.04
CA LEU A 59 12.91 25.91 -28.71
C LEU A 59 11.84 24.86 -28.94
N ARG A 60 11.87 24.16 -30.08
CA ARG A 60 10.94 23.06 -30.38
C ARG A 60 11.07 21.92 -29.38
N GLU A 61 12.28 21.54 -29.01
CA GLU A 61 12.52 20.51 -28.00
C GLU A 61 12.00 20.93 -26.63
N ALA A 62 12.21 22.19 -26.23
CA ALA A 62 11.69 22.73 -24.98
C ALA A 62 10.15 22.79 -24.97
N GLU A 63 9.51 23.18 -26.08
CA GLU A 63 8.05 23.17 -26.22
C GLU A 63 7.49 21.75 -26.13
N LYS A 64 8.11 20.79 -26.82
CA LYS A 64 7.73 19.38 -26.75
C LYS A 64 7.89 18.84 -25.32
N SER A 65 9.03 19.08 -24.68
CA SER A 65 9.27 18.66 -23.30
C SER A 65 8.25 19.25 -22.34
N ARG A 66 7.88 20.53 -22.51
CA ARG A 66 6.82 21.16 -21.72
C ARG A 66 5.45 20.50 -21.91
N ALA A 67 5.10 20.17 -23.15
CA ALA A 67 3.85 19.47 -23.45
C ALA A 67 3.82 18.06 -22.83
N ASP A 68 4.93 17.32 -22.94
CA ASP A 68 5.08 15.98 -22.37
C ASP A 68 4.97 16.03 -20.83
N LEU A 69 5.65 16.99 -20.18
CA LEU A 69 5.57 17.20 -18.73
C LEU A 69 4.16 17.59 -18.28
N ALA A 70 3.47 18.45 -19.02
CA ALA A 70 2.09 18.81 -18.71
C ALA A 70 1.15 17.59 -18.79
N SER A 71 1.32 16.75 -19.81
CA SER A 71 0.59 15.50 -19.96
C SER A 71 0.87 14.53 -18.82
N GLU A 72 2.14 14.39 -18.42
CA GLU A 72 2.57 13.52 -17.33
C GLU A 72 2.00 13.98 -15.98
N VAL A 73 2.01 15.29 -15.71
CA VAL A 73 1.41 15.87 -14.49
C VAL A 73 -0.10 15.60 -14.44
N GLU A 74 -0.80 15.75 -15.56
CA GLU A 74 -2.23 15.45 -15.62
C GLU A 74 -2.52 13.95 -15.47
N ALA A 75 -1.68 13.08 -16.04
CA ALA A 75 -1.76 11.63 -15.84
C ALA A 75 -1.51 11.24 -14.37
N ALA A 76 -0.50 11.83 -13.73
CA ALA A 76 -0.20 11.63 -12.32
C ALA A 76 -1.35 12.09 -11.42
N ARG A 77 -1.97 13.24 -11.73
CA ARG A 77 -3.16 13.74 -11.02
C ARG A 77 -4.36 12.80 -11.17
N ARG A 78 -4.59 12.23 -12.36
CA ARG A 78 -5.65 11.23 -12.57
C ARG A 78 -5.41 9.97 -11.74
N ARG A 79 -4.20 9.39 -11.83
CA ARG A 79 -3.82 8.23 -11.03
C ARG A 79 -3.94 8.48 -9.53
N ALA A 80 -3.53 9.64 -9.04
CA ALA A 80 -3.67 10.00 -7.63
C ALA A 80 -5.14 10.03 -7.19
N ARG A 81 -6.04 10.59 -8.01
CA ARG A 81 -7.49 10.58 -7.72
C ARG A 81 -8.07 9.17 -7.73
N GLU A 82 -7.64 8.32 -8.68
CA GLU A 82 -8.04 6.92 -8.76
C GLU A 82 -7.61 6.16 -7.49
N ILE A 83 -6.35 6.30 -7.07
CA ILE A 83 -5.82 5.67 -5.84
C ILE A 83 -6.62 6.11 -4.61
N VAL A 84 -6.92 7.41 -4.47
CA VAL A 84 -7.71 7.92 -3.34
C VAL A 84 -9.13 7.37 -3.37
N SER A 85 -9.74 7.28 -4.55
CA SER A 85 -11.09 6.72 -4.71
C SER A 85 -11.15 5.23 -4.36
N GLU A 86 -10.19 4.45 -4.87
CA GLU A 86 -10.05 3.02 -4.59
C GLU A 86 -9.79 2.77 -3.11
N ALA A 87 -8.87 3.50 -2.49
CA ALA A 87 -8.61 3.42 -1.06
C ALA A 87 -9.87 3.73 -0.23
N GLY A 88 -10.66 4.74 -0.65
CA GLY A 88 -11.94 5.06 -0.01
C GLY A 88 -13.01 3.98 -0.18
N ALA A 89 -13.00 3.23 -1.30
CA ALA A 89 -13.89 2.07 -1.48
C ALA A 89 -13.47 0.90 -0.60
N VAL A 90 -12.18 0.56 -0.59
CA VAL A 90 -11.60 -0.51 0.24
C VAL A 90 -11.81 -0.22 1.74
N ALA A 91 -11.61 1.02 2.17
CA ALA A 91 -11.81 1.41 3.57
C ALA A 91 -13.28 1.24 4.00
N ARG A 92 -14.24 1.56 3.13
CA ARG A 92 -15.67 1.36 3.41
C ARG A 92 -16.02 -0.12 3.49
N ASP A 93 -15.58 -0.92 2.53
CA ASP A 93 -15.79 -2.38 2.54
C ASP A 93 -15.18 -3.04 3.79
N LEU A 94 -13.94 -2.66 4.16
CA LEU A 94 -13.29 -3.17 5.36
C LEU A 94 -14.03 -2.77 6.64
N LYS A 95 -14.51 -1.53 6.71
CA LYS A 95 -15.32 -1.05 7.84
C LYS A 95 -16.62 -1.86 7.95
N ASP A 96 -17.32 -2.06 6.84
CA ASP A 96 -18.60 -2.77 6.84
C ASP A 96 -18.41 -4.25 7.22
N LYS A 97 -17.34 -4.90 6.71
CA LYS A 97 -16.95 -6.26 7.12
C LYS A 97 -16.56 -6.35 8.59
N ALA A 98 -15.81 -5.38 9.11
CA ALA A 98 -15.43 -5.34 10.51
C ALA A 98 -16.65 -5.15 11.42
N LEU A 99 -17.60 -4.29 11.03
CA LEU A 99 -18.86 -4.10 11.76
C LEU A 99 -19.75 -5.34 11.72
N ALA A 100 -19.86 -6.01 10.57
CA ALA A 100 -20.60 -7.27 10.46
C ALA A 100 -20.00 -8.34 11.37
N LYS A 101 -18.68 -8.55 11.28
CA LYS A 101 -17.96 -9.51 12.12
C LYS A 101 -18.10 -9.19 13.61
N ALA A 102 -18.01 -7.92 14.00
CA ALA A 102 -18.18 -7.51 15.40
C ALA A 102 -19.60 -7.79 15.91
N ARG A 103 -20.63 -7.63 15.06
CA ARG A 103 -22.01 -7.99 15.42
C ARG A 103 -22.18 -9.50 15.59
N ASP A 104 -21.66 -10.28 14.65
CA ASP A 104 -21.72 -11.75 14.71
C ASP A 104 -21.00 -12.28 15.97
N GLU A 105 -19.83 -11.72 16.30
CA GLU A 105 -19.08 -12.07 17.50
C GLU A 105 -19.82 -11.67 18.78
N ALA A 106 -20.46 -10.49 18.79
CA ALA A 106 -21.26 -10.04 19.93
C ALA A 106 -22.49 -10.94 20.15
N GLU A 107 -23.20 -11.31 19.08
CA GLU A 107 -24.35 -12.23 19.14
C GLU A 107 -23.91 -13.61 19.62
N ALA A 108 -22.81 -14.14 19.09
CA ALA A 108 -22.25 -15.41 19.54
C ALA A 108 -21.82 -15.37 21.03
N MET A 109 -21.25 -14.25 21.48
CA MET A 109 -20.89 -14.05 22.89
C MET A 109 -22.12 -14.04 23.79
N VAL A 110 -23.17 -13.30 23.40
CA VAL A 110 -24.43 -13.26 24.16
C VAL A 110 -25.09 -14.63 24.21
N SER A 111 -25.10 -15.38 23.10
CA SER A 111 -25.64 -16.75 23.08
C SER A 111 -24.87 -17.65 24.06
N ARG A 112 -23.54 -17.68 23.99
CA ARG A 112 -22.72 -18.48 24.91
C ARG A 112 -22.91 -18.08 26.37
N ALA A 113 -23.05 -16.79 26.66
CA ALA A 113 -23.30 -16.29 28.00
C ALA A 113 -24.66 -16.79 28.52
N ARG A 114 -25.71 -16.80 27.68
CA ARG A 114 -27.01 -17.37 28.04
C ARG A 114 -26.92 -18.87 28.33
N ASP A 115 -26.23 -19.62 27.47
CA ASP A 115 -26.05 -21.06 27.65
C ASP A 115 -25.29 -21.37 28.96
N GLN A 116 -24.25 -20.57 29.27
CA GLN A 116 -23.52 -20.67 30.53
C GLN A 116 -24.39 -20.37 31.75
N VAL A 117 -25.20 -19.31 31.68
CA VAL A 117 -26.14 -18.94 32.77
C VAL A 117 -27.17 -20.05 32.99
N GLU A 118 -27.73 -20.63 31.93
CA GLU A 118 -28.68 -21.74 32.05
C GLU A 118 -28.04 -22.98 32.69
N ALA A 119 -26.82 -23.33 32.28
CA ALA A 119 -26.06 -24.42 32.87
C ALA A 119 -25.74 -24.18 34.36
N GLU A 120 -25.38 -22.94 34.72
CA GLU A 120 -25.08 -22.56 36.10
C GLU A 120 -26.34 -22.57 36.98
N ILE A 121 -27.49 -22.12 36.45
CA ILE A 121 -28.79 -22.23 37.13
C ILE A 121 -29.16 -23.70 37.38
N ALA A 122 -28.97 -24.58 36.40
CA ALA A 122 -29.24 -26.01 36.55
C ALA A 122 -28.36 -26.62 37.65
N SER A 123 -27.05 -26.35 37.61
CA SER A 123 -26.08 -26.76 38.63
C SER A 123 -26.45 -26.24 40.03
N ALA A 124 -26.83 -24.96 40.14
CA ALA A 124 -27.26 -24.36 41.40
C ALA A 124 -28.53 -25.03 41.96
N ARG A 125 -29.51 -25.36 41.11
CA ARG A 125 -30.72 -26.09 41.52
C ARG A 125 -30.39 -27.48 42.04
N ASP A 126 -29.48 -28.20 41.40
CA ASP A 126 -29.10 -29.55 41.86
C ASP A 126 -28.31 -29.52 43.18
N ARG A 127 -27.47 -28.50 43.38
CA ARG A 127 -26.83 -28.24 44.68
C ARG A 127 -27.86 -27.94 45.77
N LEU A 128 -28.85 -27.09 45.49
CA LEU A 128 -29.93 -26.78 46.44
C LEU A 128 -30.76 -28.01 46.80
N LYS A 129 -31.10 -28.86 45.82
CA LYS A 129 -31.79 -30.14 46.08
C LYS A 129 -30.98 -31.05 47.00
N SER A 130 -29.68 -31.16 46.74
CA SER A 130 -28.78 -32.01 47.54
C SER A 130 -28.69 -31.50 48.98
N GLN A 131 -28.56 -30.18 49.17
CA GLN A 131 -28.58 -29.55 50.50
C GLN A 131 -29.92 -29.74 51.21
N ALA A 132 -31.04 -29.61 50.49
CA ALA A 132 -32.37 -29.85 51.08
C ALA A 132 -32.55 -31.31 51.52
N LEU A 133 -32.06 -32.27 50.74
CA LEU A 133 -32.06 -33.69 51.12
C LEU A 133 -31.21 -33.96 52.35
N GLU A 134 -30.02 -33.35 52.44
CA GLU A 134 -29.14 -33.47 53.61
C GLU A 134 -29.82 -32.94 54.88
N VAL A 135 -30.45 -31.77 54.80
CA VAL A 135 -31.21 -31.20 55.92
C VAL A 135 -32.42 -32.07 56.29
N ALA A 136 -33.16 -32.58 55.31
CA ALA A 136 -34.32 -33.44 55.55
C ALA A 136 -33.91 -34.77 56.21
N LEU A 137 -32.82 -35.40 55.76
CA LEU A 137 -32.27 -36.61 56.36
C LEU A 137 -31.78 -36.36 57.78
N ALA A 138 -31.09 -35.24 58.03
CA ALA A 138 -30.65 -34.87 59.37
C ALA A 138 -31.84 -34.65 60.34
N LEU A 139 -32.92 -34.03 59.85
CA LEU A 139 -34.14 -33.84 60.63
C LEU A 139 -34.87 -35.16 60.89
N ALA A 140 -35.00 -36.01 59.87
CA ALA A 140 -35.61 -37.33 59.99
C ALA A 140 -34.83 -38.21 60.99
N GLY A 141 -33.50 -38.20 60.94
CA GLY A 141 -32.65 -38.88 61.91
C GLY A 141 -32.91 -38.41 63.35
N ARG A 142 -32.96 -37.09 63.58
CA ARG A 142 -33.27 -36.54 64.92
C ARG A 142 -34.68 -36.86 65.41
N ILE A 143 -35.67 -36.90 64.52
CA ILE A 143 -37.05 -37.28 64.89
C ILE A 143 -37.08 -38.78 65.24
N LEU A 144 -36.44 -39.62 64.44
CA LEU A 144 -36.36 -41.06 64.67
C LEU A 144 -35.63 -41.38 65.98
N GLU A 145 -34.49 -40.74 66.27
CA GLU A 145 -33.79 -40.85 67.56
C GLU A 145 -34.68 -40.47 68.75
N ARG A 146 -35.64 -39.55 68.57
CA ARG A 146 -36.55 -39.11 69.63
C ARG A 146 -37.76 -40.04 69.82
N GLU A 147 -38.24 -40.68 68.77
CA GLU A 147 -39.43 -41.55 68.81
C GLU A 147 -39.13 -43.05 68.96
N ILE A 148 -37.90 -43.50 68.72
CA ILE A 148 -37.54 -44.92 68.85
C ILE A 148 -37.76 -45.41 70.28
N LYS A 149 -38.49 -46.52 70.41
CA LYS A 149 -38.65 -47.27 71.67
C LYS A 149 -37.80 -48.54 71.64
N PRO A 150 -37.48 -49.12 72.80
CA PRO A 150 -36.74 -50.40 72.87
C PRO A 150 -37.40 -51.55 72.10
N GLU A 151 -38.71 -51.50 71.90
CA GLU A 151 -39.45 -52.52 71.13
C GLU A 151 -39.27 -52.37 69.60
N ASP A 152 -38.97 -51.16 69.11
CA ASP A 152 -38.81 -50.89 67.68
C ASP A 152 -37.47 -51.41 67.14
N ASP A 153 -36.42 -51.46 67.97
CA ASP A 153 -35.09 -51.97 67.61
C ASP A 153 -35.13 -53.45 67.18
N GLN A 154 -35.84 -54.30 67.93
CA GLN A 154 -35.97 -55.72 67.59
C GLN A 154 -36.76 -55.91 66.30
N ARG A 155 -37.86 -55.17 66.13
CA ARG A 155 -38.69 -55.26 64.92
C ARG A 155 -37.95 -54.79 63.67
N LEU A 156 -37.10 -53.76 63.78
CA LEU A 156 -36.25 -53.28 62.69
C LEU A 156 -35.15 -54.29 62.32
N ILE A 157 -34.54 -54.94 63.30
CA ILE A 157 -33.55 -56.01 63.06
C ILE A 157 -34.21 -57.17 62.31
N ASP A 158 -35.40 -57.60 62.74
CA ASP A 158 -36.14 -58.68 62.09
C ASP A 158 -36.52 -58.31 60.63
N GLU A 159 -36.97 -57.07 60.38
CA GLU A 159 -37.35 -56.62 59.04
C GLU A 159 -36.14 -56.47 58.09
N VAL A 160 -35.00 -55.97 58.58
CA VAL A 160 -33.76 -55.87 57.79
C VAL A 160 -33.22 -57.27 57.46
N THR A 161 -33.28 -58.20 58.43
CA THR A 161 -32.85 -59.58 58.22
C THR A 161 -33.74 -60.27 57.18
N ALA A 162 -35.06 -60.08 57.26
CA ALA A 162 -36.02 -60.60 56.28
C ALA A 162 -35.78 -60.07 54.85
N ARG A 163 -35.52 -58.75 54.67
CA ARG A 163 -35.21 -58.20 53.34
C ARG A 163 -33.87 -58.68 52.78
N LEU A 164 -32.88 -58.92 53.64
CA LEU A 164 -31.59 -59.47 53.22
C LEU A 164 -31.73 -60.95 52.78
N GLU A 165 -32.61 -61.70 53.42
CA GLU A 165 -32.98 -63.06 53.02
C GLU A 165 -33.74 -63.07 51.70
N GLU A 166 -34.73 -62.18 51.49
CA GLU A 166 -35.45 -62.04 50.21
C GLU A 166 -34.50 -61.67 49.06
N ARG A 167 -33.61 -60.68 49.23
CA ARG A 167 -32.66 -60.28 48.19
C ARG A 167 -31.64 -61.37 47.86
N ASN A 168 -31.24 -62.18 48.86
CA ASN A 168 -30.35 -63.32 48.63
C ASN A 168 -31.06 -64.48 47.93
N GLN A 169 -32.38 -64.63 48.13
CA GLN A 169 -33.20 -65.60 47.39
C GLN A 169 -33.42 -65.15 45.93
N GLU A 170 -33.66 -63.87 45.68
CA GLU A 170 -33.78 -63.31 44.32
C GLU A 170 -32.45 -63.38 43.52
N MET A 171 -31.29 -63.25 44.17
CA MET A 171 -29.98 -63.43 43.52
C MET A 171 -29.52 -64.90 43.45
N GLY A 172 -30.20 -65.83 44.13
CA GLY A 172 -29.88 -67.26 44.15
C GLY A 172 -30.54 -68.08 43.03
N GLU A 173 -31.45 -67.49 42.25
CA GLU A 173 -32.22 -68.15 41.20
C GLU A 173 -31.90 -67.59 39.80
N ALA A 174 -30.62 -67.53 39.42
CA ALA A 174 -30.23 -67.42 38.01
C ALA A 174 -29.87 -68.82 37.48
N PRO A 175 -30.55 -69.35 36.44
CA PRO A 175 -30.41 -70.75 36.04
C PRO A 175 -29.11 -71.03 35.25
N LYS A 176 -28.37 -72.00 35.80
CA LYS A 176 -27.26 -72.82 35.28
C LYS A 176 -25.88 -72.19 35.11
#